data_AF-A0A498J7Q5-F1
#
_entry.id   AF-A0A498J7Q5-F1
#
_cell.length_a   1.000
_cell.length_b   1.000
_cell.length_c   1.000
_cell.angle_alpha   90.00
_cell.angle_beta   90.00
_cell.angle_gamma   90.00
#
_symmetry.space_group_name_H-M   'P 1'
#
loop_
_entity.id
_entity.type
_entity.pdbx_description
1 polymer ?
#
loop_
_entity_poly.entity_id
_entity_poly.type
_entity_poly.pdbx_seq_one_letter_code
_entity_poly.pdbx_strand_id
1 'polypeptide(L)'
;TDTDSRGHNFTLKATFDDIDFNNYDGLVIPGGQSPEYLAMDASVVELVRKFSDSKKPVAATCHGLLVLAAADSIRGRKCTGFPPVRLVLVAAGAHRVETEAASSCVVDGDIVSGVTYEGNPEFISHFVKALGGNITGSDRRILFLCRDFLKDYKITVPFQSLQALGCHINAVCPKRKPVISAPLLSMILKGTKPTPGSQLHPSVIAVVKQILAAAGVLQGKKCTAYPAVKLNVILSGATWLEPDPIDSCFTDRNLVAAAGW
;
A
#
# COMPACT_ATOMS: atom_id res chain seq x y z
N THR A 1 16.34 -0.73 -15.13
CA THR A 1 16.66 -1.94 -14.36
C THR A 1 16.11 -1.76 -12.98
N ASP A 2 15.12 -2.58 -12.59
CA ASP A 2 14.68 -2.60 -11.20
C ASP A 2 15.83 -3.13 -10.35
N THR A 3 16.20 -2.38 -9.32
CA THR A 3 17.19 -2.80 -8.33
C THR A 3 16.43 -3.28 -7.13
N ASP A 4 16.48 -4.57 -6.86
CA ASP A 4 15.84 -5.14 -5.68
C ASP A 4 16.68 -4.83 -4.42
N SER A 5 15.98 -4.43 -3.37
CA SER A 5 16.55 -4.21 -2.05
C SER A 5 15.55 -4.69 -1.01
N ARG A 6 16.05 -5.35 0.03
CA ARG A 6 15.21 -5.88 1.10
C ARG A 6 14.32 -4.77 1.70
N GLY A 7 13.01 -4.97 1.63
CA GLY A 7 12.01 -4.13 2.27
C GLY A 7 11.81 -4.46 3.75
N HIS A 8 10.66 -4.04 4.29
CA HIS A 8 10.26 -4.39 5.65
C HIS A 8 9.91 -5.87 5.76
N ASN A 9 10.21 -6.50 6.91
CA ASN A 9 9.61 -7.78 7.23
C ASN A 9 8.11 -7.57 7.45
N PHE A 10 7.29 -8.42 6.85
CA PHE A 10 5.83 -8.40 7.02
C PHE A 10 5.42 -9.53 7.97
N THR A 11 4.80 -9.20 9.10
CA THR A 11 4.35 -10.18 10.08
C THR A 11 3.01 -10.77 9.66
N LEU A 12 2.98 -12.09 9.45
CA LEU A 12 1.75 -12.83 9.14
C LEU A 12 0.78 -12.78 10.33
N LYS A 13 -0.52 -12.71 10.02
CA LYS A 13 -1.60 -12.62 11.02
C LYS A 13 -2.49 -13.87 11.08
N ALA A 14 -2.25 -14.85 10.20
CA ALA A 14 -2.96 -16.12 10.14
C ALA A 14 -1.99 -17.22 9.66
N THR A 15 -2.29 -18.46 10.04
CA THR A 15 -1.61 -19.67 9.55
C THR A 15 -2.28 -20.11 8.26
N PHE A 16 -1.52 -20.46 7.23
CA PHE A 16 -2.06 -20.87 5.93
C PHE A 16 -2.92 -22.13 6.01
N ASP A 17 -2.48 -23.14 6.77
CA ASP A 17 -3.18 -24.42 6.89
C ASP A 17 -4.52 -24.33 7.63
N ASP A 18 -4.75 -23.25 8.39
CA ASP A 18 -5.98 -23.01 9.14
C ASP A 18 -7.02 -22.20 8.33
N ILE A 19 -6.72 -21.83 7.09
CA ILE A 19 -7.59 -20.99 6.25
C ILE A 19 -8.77 -21.80 5.72
N ASP A 20 -9.97 -21.43 6.15
CA ASP A 20 -11.21 -21.76 5.45
C ASP A 20 -11.62 -20.60 4.53
N PHE A 21 -11.59 -20.83 3.21
CA PHE A 21 -11.93 -19.81 2.20
C PHE A 21 -13.37 -19.28 2.32
N ASN A 22 -14.27 -20.02 2.97
CA ASN A 22 -15.65 -19.56 3.19
C ASN A 22 -15.71 -18.32 4.08
N ASN A 23 -14.72 -18.13 4.96
CA ASN A 23 -14.64 -17.00 5.89
C ASN A 23 -14.11 -15.70 5.27
N TYR A 24 -13.82 -15.69 3.96
CA TYR A 24 -13.23 -14.55 3.27
C TYR A 24 -14.10 -14.14 2.09
N ASP A 25 -14.38 -12.84 1.96
CA ASP A 25 -15.20 -12.31 0.87
C ASP A 25 -14.41 -12.09 -0.43
N GLY A 26 -13.07 -12.07 -0.36
CA GLY A 26 -12.22 -11.90 -1.54
C GLY A 26 -10.76 -12.24 -1.26
N LEU A 27 -9.97 -12.27 -2.34
CA LEU A 27 -8.55 -12.63 -2.32
C LEU A 27 -7.70 -11.54 -2.98
N VAL A 28 -6.56 -11.22 -2.38
CA VAL A 28 -5.55 -10.34 -2.97
C VAL A 28 -4.25 -11.12 -3.15
N ILE A 29 -3.65 -11.05 -4.34
CA ILE A 29 -2.37 -11.68 -4.68
C ILE A 29 -1.35 -10.58 -5.02
N PRO A 30 -0.46 -10.23 -4.07
CA PRO A 30 0.60 -9.24 -4.31
C PRO A 30 1.59 -9.66 -5.41
N GLY A 31 2.32 -8.68 -5.92
CA GLY A 31 3.44 -8.90 -6.83
C GLY A 31 4.76 -9.21 -6.11
N GLY A 32 5.87 -8.90 -6.77
CA GLY A 32 7.23 -9.21 -6.31
C GLY A 32 7.70 -10.57 -6.82
N GLN A 33 8.70 -11.17 -6.16
CA GLN A 33 9.24 -12.49 -6.52
C GLN A 33 8.43 -13.65 -5.93
N SER A 34 7.70 -13.42 -4.83
CA SER A 34 6.92 -14.45 -4.15
C SER A 34 5.95 -15.24 -5.05
N PRO A 35 5.23 -14.60 -6.01
CA PRO A 35 4.35 -15.31 -6.94
C PRO A 35 5.01 -16.44 -7.75
N GLU A 36 6.32 -16.35 -8.05
CA GLU A 36 7.02 -17.41 -8.80
C GLU A 36 7.06 -18.72 -8.02
N TYR A 37 7.24 -18.65 -6.69
CA TYR A 37 7.24 -19.81 -5.81
C TYR A 37 5.82 -20.25 -5.46
N LEU A 38 4.93 -19.30 -5.17
CA LEU A 38 3.54 -19.59 -4.83
C LEU A 38 2.78 -20.29 -5.97
N ALA A 39 3.10 -19.97 -7.23
CA ALA A 39 2.53 -20.62 -8.40
C ALA A 39 2.92 -22.11 -8.54
N MET A 40 3.96 -22.56 -7.84
CA MET A 40 4.41 -23.95 -7.82
C MET A 40 3.83 -24.76 -6.65
N ASP A 41 3.21 -24.10 -5.67
CA ASP A 41 2.62 -24.75 -4.52
C ASP A 41 1.19 -25.20 -4.82
N ALA A 42 0.96 -26.51 -4.83
CA ALA A 42 -0.35 -27.09 -5.14
C ALA A 42 -1.46 -26.63 -4.18
N SER A 43 -1.15 -26.41 -2.91
CA SER A 43 -2.13 -25.96 -1.91
C SER A 43 -2.57 -24.52 -2.17
N VAL A 44 -1.65 -23.65 -2.58
CA VAL A 44 -1.92 -22.26 -2.97
C VAL A 44 -2.73 -22.21 -4.26
N VAL A 45 -2.34 -23.00 -5.27
CA VAL A 45 -3.05 -23.09 -6.56
C VAL A 45 -4.49 -23.55 -6.35
N GLU A 46 -4.71 -24.56 -5.50
CA GLU A 46 -6.05 -25.05 -5.18
C GLU A 46 -6.89 -24.01 -4.42
N LEU A 47 -6.30 -23.29 -3.47
CA LEU A 47 -6.99 -22.19 -2.77
C LEU A 47 -7.44 -21.11 -3.74
N VAL A 48 -6.56 -20.68 -4.64
CA VAL A 48 -6.85 -19.65 -5.65
C VAL A 48 -7.95 -20.10 -6.60
N ARG A 49 -7.91 -21.37 -7.03
CA ARG A 49 -8.97 -21.96 -7.86
C ARG A 49 -10.32 -21.92 -7.15
N LYS A 50 -10.39 -22.31 -5.87
CA LYS A 50 -11.63 -22.22 -5.07
C LYS A 50 -12.20 -20.81 -5.02
N PHE A 51 -11.36 -19.78 -4.81
CA PHE A 51 -11.80 -18.39 -4.86
C PHE A 51 -12.37 -18.01 -6.23
N SER A 52 -11.64 -18.31 -7.32
CA SER A 52 -12.07 -18.01 -8.69
C SER A 52 -13.36 -18.74 -9.11
N ASP A 53 -13.50 -20.02 -8.76
CA ASP A 53 -14.68 -20.82 -9.09
C ASP A 53 -15.92 -20.34 -8.32
N SER A 54 -15.73 -19.81 -7.10
CA SER A 54 -16.80 -19.23 -6.28
C SER A 54 -17.27 -17.85 -6.74
N LYS A 55 -16.61 -17.23 -7.73
CA LYS A 55 -16.88 -15.85 -8.21
C LYS A 55 -16.73 -14.77 -7.14
N LYS A 56 -16.02 -15.07 -6.05
CA LYS A 56 -15.58 -14.07 -5.09
C LYS A 56 -14.55 -13.16 -5.75
N PRO A 57 -14.54 -11.85 -5.45
CA PRO A 57 -13.52 -10.93 -5.96
C PRO A 57 -12.09 -11.44 -5.74
N VAL A 58 -11.31 -11.49 -6.83
CA VAL A 58 -9.88 -11.82 -6.81
C VAL A 58 -9.10 -10.68 -7.45
N ALA A 59 -8.19 -10.08 -6.69
CA ALA A 59 -7.36 -8.98 -7.15
C ALA A 59 -5.88 -9.37 -7.18
N ALA A 60 -5.24 -9.30 -8.34
CA ALA A 60 -3.81 -9.64 -8.49
C ALA A 60 -3.05 -8.52 -9.20
N THR A 61 -1.80 -8.25 -8.79
CA THR A 61 -1.00 -7.16 -9.38
C THR A 61 0.41 -7.62 -9.73
N CYS A 62 1.00 -7.00 -10.74
CA CYS A 62 2.38 -7.24 -11.16
C CYS A 62 2.63 -8.72 -11.52
N HIS A 63 3.43 -9.45 -10.74
CA HIS A 63 3.70 -10.88 -10.93
C HIS A 63 2.67 -11.78 -10.26
N GLY A 64 1.76 -11.26 -9.44
CA GLY A 64 0.72 -12.05 -8.76
C GLY A 64 -0.18 -12.83 -9.74
N LEU A 65 -0.31 -12.34 -10.97
CA LEU A 65 -1.04 -13.01 -12.05
C LEU A 65 -0.44 -14.37 -12.44
N LEU A 66 0.83 -14.65 -12.12
CA LEU A 66 1.43 -15.97 -12.34
C LEU A 66 0.68 -17.06 -11.56
N VAL A 67 0.21 -16.73 -10.35
CA VAL A 67 -0.55 -17.67 -9.52
C VAL A 67 -1.94 -17.92 -10.13
N LEU A 68 -2.58 -16.88 -10.67
CA LEU A 68 -3.85 -17.03 -11.38
C LEU A 68 -3.72 -17.86 -12.66
N ALA A 69 -2.60 -17.70 -13.38
CA ALA A 69 -2.28 -18.51 -14.54
C ALA A 69 -2.08 -19.98 -14.17
N ALA A 70 -1.34 -20.27 -13.09
CA ALA A 70 -1.13 -21.63 -12.59
C ALA A 70 -2.43 -22.30 -12.11
N ALA A 71 -3.38 -21.53 -11.57
CA ALA A 71 -4.71 -21.99 -11.18
C ALA A 71 -5.70 -22.16 -12.35
N ASP A 72 -5.29 -21.89 -13.58
CA ASP A 72 -6.13 -21.82 -14.79
C ASP A 72 -7.35 -20.89 -14.64
N SER A 73 -7.24 -19.88 -13.77
CA SER A 73 -8.35 -19.01 -13.38
C SER A 73 -8.58 -17.81 -14.33
N ILE A 74 -7.71 -17.64 -15.33
CA ILE A 74 -7.74 -16.50 -16.27
C ILE A 74 -8.02 -16.89 -17.72
N ARG A 75 -8.34 -18.14 -18.00
CA ARG A 75 -8.67 -18.61 -19.36
C ARG A 75 -9.91 -17.88 -19.90
N GLY A 76 -9.77 -17.25 -21.07
CA GLY A 76 -10.82 -16.43 -21.69
C GLY A 76 -11.15 -15.13 -20.96
N ARG A 77 -10.39 -14.77 -19.91
CA ARG A 77 -10.60 -13.56 -19.11
C ARG A 77 -9.76 -12.41 -19.62
N LYS A 78 -10.26 -11.18 -19.48
CA LYS A 78 -9.46 -9.98 -19.75
C LYS A 78 -8.60 -9.65 -18.52
N CYS A 79 -7.30 -9.50 -18.71
CA CYS A 79 -6.41 -9.07 -17.64
C CYS A 79 -5.19 -8.31 -18.16
N THR A 80 -4.53 -7.58 -17.25
CA THR A 80 -3.20 -7.00 -17.43
C THR A 80 -2.24 -7.54 -16.37
N GLY A 81 -0.97 -7.15 -16.44
CA GLY A 81 0.07 -7.54 -15.48
C GLY A 81 1.42 -6.95 -15.86
N PHE A 82 2.44 -7.20 -15.04
CA PHE A 82 3.80 -6.69 -15.30
C PHE A 82 4.28 -7.11 -16.71
N PRO A 83 4.99 -6.26 -17.48
CA PRO A 83 5.31 -6.58 -18.88
C PRO A 83 5.99 -7.95 -19.12
N PRO A 84 6.94 -8.41 -18.29
CA PRO A 84 7.53 -9.75 -18.37
C PRO A 84 6.54 -10.92 -18.23
N VAL A 85 5.45 -10.78 -17.45
CA VAL A 85 4.48 -11.88 -17.31
C VAL A 85 3.56 -12.04 -18.52
N ARG A 86 3.65 -11.12 -19.50
CA ARG A 86 2.83 -11.09 -20.72
C ARG A 86 2.63 -12.43 -21.39
N LEU A 87 3.73 -13.13 -21.66
CA LEU A 87 3.67 -14.36 -22.44
C LEU A 87 3.01 -15.49 -21.67
N VAL A 88 3.19 -15.52 -20.35
CA VAL A 88 2.54 -16.51 -19.47
C VAL A 88 1.03 -16.32 -19.47
N LEU A 89 0.53 -15.08 -19.40
CA LEU A 89 -0.92 -14.82 -19.42
C LEU A 89 -1.55 -15.25 -20.75
N VAL A 90 -0.90 -14.96 -21.86
CA VAL A 90 -1.36 -15.38 -23.20
C VAL A 90 -1.34 -16.91 -23.32
N ALA A 91 -0.28 -17.57 -22.85
CA ALA A 91 -0.18 -19.02 -22.87
C ALA A 91 -1.24 -19.71 -21.97
N ALA A 92 -1.63 -19.08 -20.86
CA ALA A 92 -2.74 -19.51 -20.02
C ALA A 92 -4.13 -19.25 -20.63
N GLY A 93 -4.19 -18.67 -21.84
CA GLY A 93 -5.43 -18.42 -22.57
C GLY A 93 -6.16 -17.14 -22.17
N ALA A 94 -5.50 -16.19 -21.50
CA ALA A 94 -6.10 -14.91 -21.16
C ALA A 94 -6.14 -13.94 -22.36
N HIS A 95 -7.19 -13.13 -22.42
CA HIS A 95 -7.26 -11.97 -23.32
C HIS A 95 -6.48 -10.81 -22.72
N ARG A 96 -5.16 -10.81 -22.95
CA ARG A 96 -4.31 -9.74 -22.43
C ARG A 96 -4.71 -8.39 -23.00
N VAL A 97 -4.95 -7.43 -22.10
CA VAL A 97 -5.15 -6.03 -22.44
C VAL A 97 -3.79 -5.34 -22.43
N GLU A 98 -3.43 -4.72 -23.55
CA GLU A 98 -2.22 -3.89 -23.63
C GLU A 98 -2.51 -2.54 -22.95
N THR A 99 -1.64 -2.15 -22.02
CA THR A 99 -1.82 -0.96 -21.18
C THR A 99 -0.60 -0.06 -21.32
N GLU A 100 -0.83 1.22 -21.57
CA GLU A 100 0.25 2.18 -21.83
C GLU A 100 0.91 2.70 -20.53
N ALA A 101 0.17 2.75 -19.42
CA ALA A 101 0.66 3.29 -18.16
C ALA A 101 0.93 2.18 -17.12
N ALA A 102 2.00 2.35 -16.34
CA ALA A 102 2.33 1.49 -15.20
C ALA A 102 1.24 1.48 -14.10
N SER A 103 0.42 2.52 -14.05
CA SER A 103 -0.71 2.65 -13.12
C SER A 103 -1.99 1.95 -13.59
N SER A 104 -2.01 1.37 -14.79
CA SER A 104 -3.25 0.83 -15.37
C SER A 104 -3.76 -0.39 -14.61
N CYS A 105 -5.08 -0.49 -14.51
CA CYS A 105 -5.79 -1.65 -14.01
C CYS A 105 -6.83 -2.15 -15.03
N VAL A 106 -7.19 -3.43 -14.96
CA VAL A 106 -8.23 -4.05 -15.79
C VAL A 106 -9.15 -4.86 -14.89
N VAL A 107 -10.45 -4.63 -15.04
CA VAL A 107 -11.51 -5.39 -14.35
C VAL A 107 -12.25 -6.23 -15.37
N ASP A 108 -12.43 -7.51 -15.08
CA ASP A 108 -13.25 -8.43 -15.84
C ASP A 108 -14.07 -9.27 -14.86
N GLY A 109 -15.35 -8.94 -14.67
CA GLY A 109 -16.20 -9.59 -13.67
C GLY A 109 -15.61 -9.49 -12.26
N ASP A 110 -15.35 -10.66 -11.66
CA ASP A 110 -14.76 -10.85 -10.34
C ASP A 110 -13.24 -10.70 -10.28
N ILE A 111 -12.55 -10.55 -11.42
CA ILE A 111 -11.09 -10.42 -11.47
C ILE A 111 -10.68 -8.96 -11.64
N VAL A 112 -9.83 -8.47 -10.74
CA VAL A 112 -9.14 -7.18 -10.83
C VAL A 112 -7.66 -7.42 -11.05
N SER A 113 -7.08 -6.83 -12.10
CA SER A 113 -5.66 -6.98 -12.43
C SER A 113 -4.95 -5.64 -12.55
N GLY A 114 -3.74 -5.53 -11.98
CA GLY A 114 -2.92 -4.31 -12.00
C GLY A 114 -1.52 -4.54 -12.57
N VAL A 115 -0.92 -3.52 -13.20
CA VAL A 115 0.42 -3.61 -13.80
C VAL A 115 1.53 -3.47 -12.75
N THR A 116 1.53 -2.38 -11.98
CA THR A 116 2.51 -2.13 -10.90
C THR A 116 1.83 -1.52 -9.66
N TYR A 117 2.61 -1.26 -8.62
CA TYR A 117 2.14 -0.56 -7.41
C TYR A 117 1.70 0.89 -7.67
N GLU A 118 2.05 1.48 -8.82
CA GLU A 118 1.57 2.82 -9.21
C GLU A 118 0.06 2.83 -9.43
N GLY A 119 -0.52 1.68 -9.77
CA GLY A 119 -1.96 1.49 -9.97
C GLY A 119 -2.73 1.18 -8.69
N ASN A 120 -2.06 1.06 -7.53
CA ASN A 120 -2.71 0.73 -6.26
C ASN A 120 -3.97 1.57 -5.96
N PRO A 121 -4.03 2.89 -6.24
CA PRO A 121 -5.26 3.65 -6.04
C PRO A 121 -6.47 3.08 -6.80
N GLU A 122 -6.30 2.85 -8.10
CA GLU A 122 -7.37 2.33 -8.95
C GLU A 122 -7.66 0.86 -8.62
N PHE A 123 -6.60 0.06 -8.41
CA PHE A 123 -6.67 -1.34 -8.02
C PHE A 123 -7.49 -1.56 -6.74
N ILE A 124 -7.20 -0.80 -5.68
CA ILE A 124 -7.94 -0.87 -4.42
C ILE A 124 -9.37 -0.39 -4.62
N SER A 125 -9.59 0.71 -5.36
CA SER A 125 -10.93 1.22 -5.62
C SER A 125 -11.81 0.20 -6.34
N HIS A 126 -11.27 -0.47 -7.38
CA HIS A 126 -11.96 -1.55 -8.09
C HIS A 126 -12.25 -2.75 -7.18
N PHE A 127 -11.29 -3.14 -6.35
CA PHE A 127 -11.50 -4.26 -5.42
C PHE A 127 -12.55 -3.95 -4.35
N VAL A 128 -12.56 -2.74 -3.78
CA VAL A 128 -13.61 -2.29 -2.84
C VAL A 128 -14.99 -2.34 -3.50
N LYS A 129 -15.10 -1.89 -4.77
CA LYS A 129 -16.37 -1.99 -5.52
C LYS A 129 -16.78 -3.43 -5.78
N ALA A 130 -15.82 -4.31 -6.11
CA ALA A 130 -16.08 -5.72 -6.33
C ALA A 130 -16.59 -6.43 -5.04
N LEU A 131 -16.13 -5.97 -3.87
CA LEU A 131 -16.65 -6.39 -2.56
C LEU A 131 -18.01 -5.78 -2.19
N GLY A 132 -18.64 -5.00 -3.07
CA GLY A 132 -19.91 -4.32 -2.82
C GLY A 132 -19.80 -3.00 -2.04
N GLY A 133 -18.57 -2.50 -1.84
CA GLY A 133 -18.32 -1.22 -1.18
C GLY A 133 -18.72 -0.02 -2.04
N ASN A 134 -19.27 1.01 -1.40
CA ASN A 134 -19.57 2.30 -2.02
C ASN A 134 -18.79 3.42 -1.34
N ILE A 135 -18.05 4.21 -2.12
CA ILE A 135 -17.22 5.31 -1.62
C ILE A 135 -17.94 6.63 -1.86
N THR A 136 -18.24 7.35 -0.78
CA THR A 136 -18.97 8.63 -0.82
C THR A 136 -18.18 9.76 -0.17
N GLY A 137 -18.39 11.00 -0.61
CA GLY A 137 -17.78 12.19 -0.01
C GLY A 137 -16.30 12.39 -0.33
N SER A 138 -15.83 11.79 -1.43
CA SER A 138 -14.43 11.69 -1.85
C SER A 138 -13.88 12.86 -2.65
N ASP A 139 -14.72 13.78 -3.13
CA ASP A 139 -14.28 15.00 -3.82
C ASP A 139 -13.64 15.99 -2.84
N ARG A 140 -12.44 15.63 -2.39
CA ARG A 140 -11.64 16.31 -1.37
C ARG A 140 -10.24 16.51 -1.90
N ARG A 141 -9.66 17.68 -1.60
CA ARG A 141 -8.27 18.01 -1.92
C ARG A 141 -7.41 17.94 -0.67
N ILE A 142 -6.35 17.14 -0.70
CA ILE A 142 -5.48 16.89 0.45
C ILE A 142 -4.03 17.22 0.07
N LEU A 143 -3.34 17.93 0.96
CA LEU A 143 -1.95 18.33 0.78
C LEU A 143 -1.04 17.50 1.69
N PHE A 144 -0.04 16.86 1.11
CA PHE A 144 1.05 16.18 1.81
C PHE A 144 2.28 17.07 1.86
N LEU A 145 2.79 17.29 3.07
CA LEU A 145 4.06 17.98 3.29
C LEU A 145 5.20 16.95 3.39
N CYS A 146 6.08 16.96 2.39
CA CYS A 146 7.15 15.99 2.24
C CYS A 146 8.55 16.62 2.41
N ARG A 147 9.53 15.79 2.78
CA ARG A 147 10.96 16.10 2.78
C ARG A 147 11.78 14.82 2.56
N ASP A 148 13.08 14.96 2.34
CA ASP A 148 13.99 13.82 2.23
C ASP A 148 13.97 12.93 3.47
N PHE A 149 14.25 11.63 3.27
CA PHE A 149 14.32 10.61 4.31
C PHE A 149 12.99 10.26 4.99
N LEU A 150 11.85 10.58 4.38
CA LEU A 150 10.57 10.08 4.87
C LEU A 150 10.52 8.55 4.79
N LYS A 151 9.89 7.95 5.81
CA LYS A 151 9.66 6.51 5.86
C LYS A 151 8.67 6.13 4.76
N ASP A 152 9.02 5.12 3.96
CA ASP A 152 8.27 4.67 2.78
C ASP A 152 6.77 4.54 3.07
N TYR A 153 6.40 3.65 4.00
CA TYR A 153 5.00 3.41 4.35
C TYR A 153 4.28 4.62 4.96
N LYS A 154 4.97 5.61 5.54
CA LYS A 154 4.30 6.85 6.04
C LYS A 154 3.79 7.74 4.93
N ILE A 155 4.30 7.54 3.71
CA ILE A 155 3.94 8.35 2.56
C ILE A 155 3.10 7.51 1.61
N THR A 156 3.61 6.36 1.16
CA THR A 156 2.92 5.56 0.13
C THR A 156 1.55 5.09 0.57
N VAL A 157 1.43 4.53 1.78
CA VAL A 157 0.16 3.97 2.25
C VAL A 157 -0.90 5.06 2.40
N PRO A 158 -0.71 6.15 3.18
CA PRO A 158 -1.74 7.19 3.28
C PRO A 158 -2.02 7.89 1.94
N PHE A 159 -0.98 8.13 1.12
CA PHE A 159 -1.14 8.79 -0.16
C PHE A 159 -2.01 7.96 -1.11
N GLN A 160 -1.66 6.70 -1.33
CA GLN A 160 -2.41 5.83 -2.24
C GLN A 160 -3.78 5.44 -1.70
N SER A 161 -3.94 5.25 -0.38
CA SER A 161 -5.25 4.98 0.23
C SER A 161 -6.22 6.15 0.01
N LEU A 162 -5.77 7.39 0.19
CA LEU A 162 -6.63 8.55 -0.06
C LEU A 162 -6.96 8.70 -1.55
N GLN A 163 -6.01 8.42 -2.45
CA GLN A 163 -6.29 8.36 -3.89
C GLN A 163 -7.28 7.25 -4.25
N ALA A 164 -7.20 6.07 -3.60
CA ALA A 164 -8.13 4.96 -3.82
C ALA A 164 -9.57 5.32 -3.44
N LEU A 165 -9.71 6.17 -2.43
CA LEU A 165 -10.99 6.75 -2.04
C LEU A 165 -11.51 7.78 -3.06
N GLY A 166 -10.70 8.24 -4.02
CA GLY A 166 -11.07 9.24 -5.02
C GLY A 166 -10.69 10.68 -4.63
N CYS A 167 -9.92 10.88 -3.57
CA CYS A 167 -9.43 12.20 -3.19
C CYS A 167 -8.33 12.69 -4.15
N HIS A 168 -8.28 13.99 -4.37
CA HIS A 168 -7.21 14.66 -5.11
C HIS A 168 -6.05 14.98 -4.17
N ILE A 169 -4.91 14.32 -4.34
CA ILE A 169 -3.75 14.46 -3.46
C ILE A 169 -2.61 15.19 -4.16
N ASN A 170 -2.08 16.22 -3.51
CA ASN A 170 -0.85 16.89 -3.91
C ASN A 170 0.23 16.65 -2.85
N ALA A 171 1.45 16.29 -3.27
CA ALA A 171 2.61 16.22 -2.39
C ALA A 171 3.60 17.34 -2.72
N VAL A 172 4.03 18.10 -1.72
CA VAL A 172 4.96 19.22 -1.89
C VAL A 172 6.18 19.06 -0.99
N CYS A 173 7.35 19.48 -1.47
CA CYS A 173 8.58 19.53 -0.70
C CYS A 173 9.20 20.93 -0.86
N PRO A 174 9.53 21.65 0.23
CA PRO A 174 10.17 22.95 0.14
C PRO A 174 11.41 22.92 -0.77
N LYS A 175 11.57 23.96 -1.61
CA LYS A 175 12.69 24.12 -2.54
C LYS A 175 12.79 23.03 -3.62
N ARG A 176 11.74 22.23 -3.85
CA ARG A 176 11.66 21.29 -4.97
C ARG A 176 10.50 21.64 -5.90
N LYS A 177 10.73 21.51 -7.19
CA LYS A 177 9.67 21.59 -8.20
C LYS A 177 8.93 20.25 -8.30
N PRO A 178 7.67 20.23 -8.76
CA PRO A 178 7.00 18.99 -9.11
C PRO A 178 7.84 18.25 -10.15
N VAL A 179 8.20 17.00 -9.86
CA VAL A 179 8.77 16.11 -10.87
C VAL A 179 7.63 15.22 -11.32
N ILE A 180 7.26 15.34 -12.60
CA ILE A 180 6.24 14.50 -13.23
C ILE A 180 6.89 13.14 -13.49
N SER A 181 6.88 12.26 -12.49
CA SER A 181 6.96 10.79 -12.63
C SER A 181 7.08 10.15 -11.24
N ALA A 182 6.95 8.82 -11.19
CA ALA A 182 7.31 7.95 -10.06
C ALA A 182 8.66 8.21 -9.32
N PRO A 183 9.67 8.95 -9.85
CA PRO A 183 10.92 9.20 -9.15
C PRO A 183 10.81 10.00 -7.87
N LEU A 184 9.74 10.74 -7.58
CA LEU A 184 9.68 11.49 -6.31
C LEU A 184 9.76 10.51 -5.12
N LEU A 185 9.08 9.37 -5.22
CA LEU A 185 9.15 8.33 -4.19
C LEU A 185 10.54 7.69 -4.15
N SER A 186 11.09 7.30 -5.31
CA SER A 186 12.44 6.73 -5.35
C SER A 186 13.54 7.71 -4.90
N MET A 187 13.38 9.03 -5.13
CA MET A 187 14.32 10.07 -4.69
C MET A 187 14.21 10.37 -3.19
N ILE A 188 12.99 10.36 -2.64
CA ILE A 188 12.78 10.48 -1.18
C ILE A 188 13.38 9.26 -0.46
N LEU A 189 13.31 8.08 -1.08
CA LEU A 189 13.84 6.81 -0.54
C LEU A 189 15.34 6.59 -0.77
N LYS A 190 15.94 7.14 -1.85
CA LYS A 190 17.36 6.91 -2.23
C LYS A 190 18.36 7.87 -1.57
N GLY A 191 18.01 8.49 -0.45
CA GLY A 191 19.00 9.18 0.40
C GLY A 191 19.95 8.18 1.06
N THR A 192 21.00 7.77 0.34
CA THR A 192 22.19 6.98 0.76
C THR A 192 21.92 5.67 1.52
N LYS A 193 22.41 4.55 0.96
CA LYS A 193 22.46 3.23 1.60
C LYS A 193 22.85 3.32 3.08
N PRO A 194 22.08 2.76 4.03
CA PRO A 194 22.61 2.46 5.35
C PRO A 194 23.72 1.42 5.16
N THR A 195 24.89 1.64 5.77
CA THR A 195 25.90 0.60 5.92
C THR A 195 25.28 -0.62 6.62
N PRO A 196 25.66 -1.87 6.25
CA PRO A 196 25.16 -3.06 6.91
C PRO A 196 25.44 -2.96 8.42
N GLY A 197 24.38 -2.93 9.24
CA GLY A 197 24.48 -2.77 10.70
C GLY A 197 23.94 -1.46 11.28
N SER A 198 23.53 -0.48 10.45
CA SER A 198 22.87 0.73 10.95
C SER A 198 21.36 0.53 11.07
N GLN A 199 20.87 0.29 12.29
CA GLN A 199 19.46 0.50 12.60
C GLN A 199 19.13 1.97 12.30
N LEU A 200 18.17 2.23 11.40
CA LEU A 200 17.66 3.57 11.18
C LEU A 200 17.12 4.11 12.53
N HIS A 201 17.81 5.11 13.07
CA HIS A 201 17.51 5.70 14.37
C HIS A 201 16.03 6.17 14.43
N PRO A 202 15.30 5.91 15.53
CA PRO A 202 13.89 6.29 15.68
C PRO A 202 13.57 7.79 15.51
N SER A 203 14.59 8.64 15.42
CA SER A 203 14.50 10.11 15.33
C SER A 203 13.86 10.67 14.05
N VAL A 204 13.63 9.87 13.00
CA VAL A 204 12.99 10.38 11.76
C VAL A 204 11.46 10.31 11.84
N ILE A 205 10.91 9.35 12.58
CA ILE A 205 9.47 9.18 12.83
C ILE A 205 8.91 10.36 13.67
N ALA A 206 9.80 10.97 14.46
CA ALA A 206 9.58 12.07 15.39
C ALA A 206 9.32 13.45 14.76
N VAL A 207 9.74 13.68 13.51
CA VAL A 207 9.98 15.06 13.03
C VAL A 207 8.70 15.87 12.81
N VAL A 208 7.60 15.27 12.35
CA VAL A 208 6.35 16.02 12.08
C VAL A 208 5.75 16.57 13.38
N LYS A 209 5.78 15.78 14.46
CA LYS A 209 5.26 16.24 15.77
C LYS A 209 6.19 17.23 16.44
N GLN A 210 7.51 17.15 16.18
CA GLN A 210 8.46 18.20 16.55
C GLN A 210 8.17 19.52 15.83
N ILE A 211 7.81 19.48 14.55
CA ILE A 211 7.41 20.68 13.79
C ILE A 211 6.13 21.28 14.36
N LEU A 212 5.10 20.46 14.63
CA LEU A 212 3.84 20.94 15.21
C LEU A 212 4.04 21.49 16.63
N ALA A 213 4.89 20.84 17.44
CA ALA A 213 5.30 21.34 18.75
C ALA A 213 6.00 22.71 18.64
N ALA A 214 6.97 22.83 17.73
CA ALA A 214 7.70 24.07 17.51
C ALA A 214 6.82 25.21 16.96
N ALA A 215 5.77 24.87 16.19
CA ALA A 215 4.80 25.83 15.68
C ALA A 215 3.75 26.27 16.72
N GLY A 216 3.75 25.70 17.93
CA GLY A 216 2.80 26.02 19.00
C GLY A 216 1.37 25.49 18.78
N VAL A 217 1.11 24.77 17.69
CA VAL A 217 -0.24 24.29 17.33
C VAL A 217 -0.74 23.12 18.18
N LEU A 218 0.13 22.57 19.04
CA LEU A 218 -0.21 21.50 19.98
C LEU A 218 -0.67 22.02 21.35
N GLN A 219 -0.51 23.31 21.65
CA GLN A 219 -0.91 23.88 22.94
C GLN A 219 -2.40 23.60 23.23
N GLY A 220 -2.69 22.96 24.37
CA GLY A 220 -4.04 22.61 24.80
C GLY A 220 -4.71 21.48 23.99
N LYS A 221 -3.99 20.81 23.09
CA LYS A 221 -4.47 19.64 22.34
C LYS A 221 -4.19 18.33 23.07
N LYS A 222 -4.94 17.29 22.74
CA LYS A 222 -4.65 15.90 23.11
C LYS A 222 -4.06 15.17 21.91
N CYS A 223 -2.90 14.54 22.06
CA CYS A 223 -2.34 13.75 20.96
C CYS A 223 -1.36 12.67 21.42
N THR A 224 -1.17 11.68 20.55
CA THR A 224 -0.09 10.71 20.63
C THR A 224 1.00 11.00 19.59
N ALA A 225 2.13 10.32 19.72
CA ALA A 225 3.21 10.29 18.73
C ALA A 225 4.12 9.08 19.02
N TYR A 226 5.23 8.94 18.29
CA TYR A 226 6.21 7.91 18.62
C TYR A 226 6.73 8.09 20.06
N PRO A 227 6.87 7.03 20.88
CA PRO A 227 7.17 7.17 22.31
C PRO A 227 8.38 8.07 22.63
N ALA A 228 9.42 8.04 21.79
CA ALA A 228 10.63 8.87 21.99
C ALA A 228 10.39 10.39 21.87
N VAL A 229 9.24 10.86 21.38
CA VAL A 229 8.88 12.29 21.35
C VAL A 229 7.85 12.71 22.39
N LYS A 230 7.49 11.84 23.34
CA LYS A 230 6.55 12.15 24.43
C LYS A 230 6.92 13.45 25.14
N LEU A 231 8.21 13.65 25.43
CA LEU A 231 8.70 14.87 26.06
C LEU A 231 8.40 16.11 25.22
N ASN A 232 8.59 16.07 23.91
CA ASN A 232 8.33 17.21 23.02
C ASN A 232 6.84 17.54 22.94
N VAL A 233 5.96 16.54 23.02
CA VAL A 233 4.50 16.75 23.09
C VAL A 233 4.14 17.46 24.39
N ILE A 234 4.64 16.97 25.52
CA ILE A 234 4.36 17.57 26.84
C ILE A 234 4.91 19.01 26.91
N LEU A 235 6.15 19.24 26.46
CA LEU A 235 6.78 20.57 26.43
C LEU A 235 6.06 21.57 25.50
N SER A 236 5.29 21.08 24.52
CA SER A 236 4.45 21.93 23.67
C SER A 236 3.11 22.33 24.29
N GLY A 237 2.85 21.95 25.55
CA GLY A 237 1.61 22.22 26.26
C GLY A 237 0.43 21.34 25.84
N ALA A 238 0.69 20.21 25.19
CA ALA A 238 -0.30 19.20 24.84
C ALA A 238 -0.44 18.14 25.94
N THR A 239 -1.62 17.53 26.02
CA THR A 239 -1.85 16.30 26.80
C THR A 239 -1.43 15.08 25.98
N TRP A 240 -0.51 14.29 26.53
CA TRP A 240 -0.06 13.04 25.93
C TRP A 240 -1.14 11.94 26.03
N LEU A 241 -1.34 11.21 24.94
CA LEU A 241 -2.15 10.00 24.89
C LEU A 241 -1.22 8.80 24.66
N GLU A 242 -1.24 7.83 25.58
CA GLU A 242 -0.37 6.65 25.51
C GLU A 242 -0.79 5.76 24.33
N PRO A 243 0.13 5.44 23.40
CA PRO A 243 -0.17 4.58 22.26
C PRO A 243 0.01 3.12 22.62
N ASP A 244 -0.95 2.58 23.36
CA ASP A 244 -1.01 1.17 23.72
C ASP A 244 -2.35 0.58 23.24
N PRO A 245 -2.36 -0.29 22.20
CA PRO A 245 -1.21 -0.76 21.42
C PRO A 245 -0.61 0.30 20.48
N ILE A 246 0.61 0.06 19.96
CA ILE A 246 1.40 1.05 19.18
C ILE A 246 0.76 1.50 17.85
N ASP A 247 -0.14 0.67 17.31
CA ASP A 247 -0.96 0.94 16.12
C ASP A 247 -2.19 1.82 16.41
N SER A 248 -2.38 2.22 17.67
CA SER A 248 -3.46 3.14 18.07
C SER A 248 -3.30 4.54 17.48
N CYS A 249 -4.44 5.11 17.09
CA CYS A 249 -4.57 6.48 16.60
C CYS A 249 -5.61 7.24 17.42
N PHE A 250 -5.42 8.55 17.59
CA PHE A 250 -6.33 9.41 18.34
C PHE A 250 -6.73 10.65 17.53
N THR A 251 -7.98 11.09 17.71
CA THR A 251 -8.52 12.31 17.10
C THR A 251 -8.90 13.30 18.18
N ASP A 252 -8.34 14.50 18.13
CA ASP A 252 -8.75 15.66 18.93
C ASP A 252 -9.19 16.80 18.01
N ARG A 253 -10.51 16.90 17.81
CA ARG A 253 -11.16 17.82 16.86
C ARG A 253 -10.60 17.63 15.44
N ASN A 254 -9.78 18.58 14.99
CA ASN A 254 -9.18 18.61 13.66
C ASN A 254 -7.78 17.97 13.60
N LEU A 255 -7.27 17.44 14.70
CA LEU A 255 -5.97 16.79 14.78
C LEU A 255 -6.13 15.27 14.87
N VAL A 256 -5.67 14.55 13.85
CA VAL A 256 -5.48 13.09 13.92
C VAL A 256 -4.00 12.81 14.19
N ALA A 257 -3.72 11.91 15.12
CA ALA A 257 -2.36 11.58 15.55
C ALA A 257 -2.19 10.07 15.70
N ALA A 258 -1.05 9.56 15.21
CA ALA A 258 -0.67 8.15 15.27
C ALA A 258 0.75 8.03 15.81
N ALA A 259 1.05 6.93 16.52
CA ALA A 259 2.34 6.74 17.17
C ALA A 259 3.35 6.00 16.30
N GLY A 260 2.97 4.85 15.76
CA GLY A 260 3.86 4.00 14.99
C GLY A 260 3.13 2.90 14.23
N TRP A 261 3.93 1.92 13.79
CA TRP A 261 3.54 0.60 13.32
C TRP A 261 4.38 -0.43 14.07
#